data_AF-A0A846B667-F1
#
_entry.id   AF-A0A846B667-F1
#
_cell.length_a   1.000
_cell.length_b   1.000
_cell.length_c   1.000
_cell.angle_alpha   90.00
_cell.angle_beta   90.00
_cell.angle_gamma   90.00
#
_symmetry.space_group_name_H-M   'P 1'
#
loop_
_entity.id
_entity.type
_entity.pdbx_description
1 polymer ?
#
loop_
_entity_poly.entity_id
_entity_poly.type
_entity_poly.pdbx_seq_one_letter_code
_entity_poly.pdbx_strand_id
1 'polypeptide(L)'
;MVLQAHVEGSSLRGISLTVNLAYNTVVSLVRAVSQKGQMIYNAHVQNINTSQISSDEFWSFVQKKQVRNSGISPECKTHSRHKNTLR
;
A
#
# COMPACT_ATOMS: atom_id res chain seq x y z
N MET A 1 13.44 2.39 16.37
CA MET A 1 13.44 0.99 15.92
C MET A 1 12.31 0.64 14.96
N VAL A 2 11.03 0.92 15.25
CA VAL A 2 9.89 0.49 14.38
C VAL A 2 10.04 0.90 12.91
N LEU A 3 10.28 2.19 12.64
CA LEU A 3 10.35 2.69 11.26
C LEU A 3 11.58 2.20 10.50
N GLN A 4 12.74 2.21 11.17
CA GLN A 4 13.98 1.71 10.58
C GLN A 4 13.84 0.23 10.18
N ALA A 5 13.39 -0.62 11.10
CA ALA A 5 13.19 -2.04 10.81
C ALA A 5 12.16 -2.27 9.69
N HIS A 6 11.13 -1.42 9.58
CA HIS A 6 10.16 -1.49 8.49
C HIS A 6 10.79 -1.14 7.13
N VAL A 7 11.62 -0.10 7.08
CA VAL A 7 12.35 0.31 5.85
C VAL A 7 13.38 -0.74 5.45
N GLU A 8 14.01 -1.41 6.41
CA GLU A 8 14.92 -2.54 6.19
C GLU A 8 14.20 -3.83 5.74
N GLY A 9 12.86 -3.82 5.61
CA GLY A 9 12.07 -4.94 5.11
C GLY A 9 11.61 -5.94 6.18
N SER A 10 11.74 -5.62 7.46
CA SER A 10 11.22 -6.48 8.53
C SER A 10 9.70 -6.52 8.50
N SER A 11 9.14 -7.72 8.72
CA SER A 11 7.69 -7.89 8.82
C SER A 11 7.13 -7.13 10.04
N LEU A 12 5.91 -6.59 9.92
CA LEU A 12 5.23 -5.89 11.01
C LEU A 12 5.10 -6.78 12.27
N ARG A 13 4.94 -8.10 12.06
CA ARG A 13 4.90 -9.07 13.15
C ARG A 13 6.27 -9.22 13.82
N GLY A 14 7.35 -9.32 13.04
CA GLY A 14 8.72 -9.36 13.57
C GLY A 14 9.05 -8.11 14.37
N ILE A 15 8.69 -6.93 13.87
CA ILE A 15 8.89 -5.66 14.57
C ILE A 15 8.12 -5.63 15.89
N SER A 16 6.86 -6.08 15.90
CA SER A 16 6.04 -6.18 17.11
C SER A 16 6.69 -7.07 18.18
N LEU A 17 7.33 -8.18 17.79
CA LEU A 17 8.06 -9.07 18.69
C LEU A 17 9.35 -8.44 19.21
N THR A 18 10.17 -7.87 18.32
CA THR A 18 11.46 -7.27 18.70
C THR A 18 11.32 -6.04 19.58
N VAL A 19 10.30 -5.21 19.34
CA VAL A 19 10.06 -3.95 20.08
C VAL A 19 9.09 -4.15 21.26
N ASN A 20 8.53 -5.36 21.42
CA ASN A 20 7.53 -5.69 22.43
C ASN A 20 6.32 -4.72 22.44
N LEU A 21 5.82 -4.38 21.25
CA LEU A 21 4.63 -3.54 21.08
C LEU A 21 3.47 -4.35 20.53
N ALA A 22 2.25 -4.00 20.91
CA ALA A 22 1.05 -4.57 20.32
C ALA A 22 1.06 -4.37 18.79
N TYR A 23 0.69 -5.41 18.04
CA TYR A 23 0.70 -5.39 16.58
C TYR A 23 -0.08 -4.20 15.99
N ASN A 24 -1.26 -3.91 16.54
CA ASN A 24 -2.10 -2.79 16.11
C ASN A 24 -1.43 -1.44 16.31
N THR A 25 -0.61 -1.29 17.36
CA THR A 25 0.17 -0.07 17.60
C THR A 25 1.22 0.11 16.52
N VAL A 26 1.94 -0.95 16.16
CA VAL A 26 2.93 -0.93 15.06
C VAL A 26 2.25 -0.57 13.73
N VAL A 27 1.11 -1.17 13.43
CA VAL A 27 0.32 -0.87 12.22
C VAL A 27 -0.11 0.60 12.18
N SER A 28 -0.64 1.13 13.29
CA SER A 28 -1.08 2.52 13.35
C SER A 28 0.07 3.51 13.22
N LEU A 29 1.23 3.19 13.82
CA LEU A 29 2.45 3.99 13.69
C LEU A 29 2.92 4.06 12.23
N VAL A 30 3.04 2.91 11.57
CA VAL A 30 3.46 2.85 10.16
C VAL A 30 2.50 3.64 9.29
N ARG A 31 1.17 3.50 9.48
CA ARG A 31 0.16 4.25 8.71
C ARG A 31 0.31 5.77 8.88
N ALA A 32 0.48 6.25 10.11
CA ALA A 32 0.65 7.67 10.40
C ALA A 32 1.92 8.23 9.73
N VAL A 33 3.01 7.46 9.76
CA VAL A 33 4.27 7.86 9.12
C VAL A 33 4.17 7.82 7.60
N SER A 34 3.47 6.87 7.00
CA SER A 34 3.24 6.85 5.55
C SER A 34 2.53 8.11 5.07
N GLN A 35 1.49 8.56 5.78
CA GLN A 35 0.79 9.81 5.45
C GLN A 35 1.71 11.03 5.53
N LYS A 36 2.50 11.13 6.60
CA LYS A 36 3.46 12.22 6.76
C LYS A 36 4.57 12.17 5.71
N GLY A 37 5.06 10.97 5.37
CA GLY A 37 6.07 10.76 4.33
C GLY A 37 5.58 11.23 2.96
N GLN A 38 4.33 10.94 2.63
CA GLN A 38 3.71 11.44 1.39
C GLN A 38 3.65 12.97 1.35
N MET A 39 3.29 13.62 2.46
CA MET A 39 3.26 15.09 2.53
C MET A 39 4.66 15.69 2.31
N ILE A 40 5.69 15.12 2.93
CA ILE A 40 7.08 15.58 2.78
C ILE A 40 7.56 15.37 1.34
N TYR A 41 7.29 14.19 0.76
CA TYR A 41 7.64 13.86 -0.62
C TYR A 41 6.99 14.84 -1.60
N ASN A 42 5.68 15.07 -1.47
CA ASN A 42 4.93 15.98 -2.33
C ASN A 42 5.39 17.43 -2.20
N ALA A 43 5.91 17.84 -1.03
CA ALA A 43 6.47 19.18 -0.85
C ALA A 43 7.84 19.34 -1.52
N HIS A 44 8.66 18.28 -1.58
CA HIS A 44 10.00 18.33 -2.17
C HIS A 44 10.00 18.07 -3.68
N VAL A 45 9.12 17.19 -4.16
CA VAL A 45 9.06 16.77 -5.57
C VAL A 45 8.05 17.64 -6.31
N GLN A 46 8.37 18.92 -6.46
CA GLN A 46 7.58 19.89 -7.23
C GLN A 46 8.42 20.58 -8.29
N ASN A 47 7.86 20.75 -9.49
CA ASN A 47 8.47 21.50 -10.60
C ASN A 47 9.93 21.11 -10.90
N ILE A 48 10.23 19.79 -10.87
CA ILE A 48 11.57 19.29 -11.13
C ILE A 48 11.91 19.52 -12.60
N ASN A 49 12.98 20.29 -12.86
CA ASN A 49 13.51 20.46 -14.20
C ASN A 49 14.24 19.17 -14.60
N THR A 50 13.57 18.32 -15.38
CA THR A 50 14.12 17.08 -15.92
C THR A 50 13.83 16.98 -17.41
N SER A 51 14.83 16.52 -18.18
CA SER A 51 14.71 16.31 -19.63
C SER A 51 13.89 15.07 -19.98
N GLN A 52 13.79 14.10 -19.08
CA GLN A 52 13.09 12.84 -19.28
C GLN A 52 12.44 12.35 -17.98
N ILE A 53 11.28 11.71 -18.10
CA ILE A 53 10.57 11.08 -16.98
C ILE A 53 10.44 9.60 -17.31
N SER A 54 10.94 8.76 -16.42
CA SER A 54 10.71 7.31 -16.46
C SER A 54 9.70 6.94 -15.37
N SER A 55 8.69 6.18 -15.75
CA SER A 55 7.63 5.72 -14.86
C SER A 55 7.54 4.21 -14.95
N ASP A 56 7.42 3.55 -13.79
CA ASP A 56 7.23 2.11 -13.66
C ASP A 56 5.96 1.80 -12.86
N GLU A 57 5.35 0.65 -13.11
CA GLU A 57 4.13 0.21 -12.42
C GLU A 57 4.46 -0.81 -11.33
N PHE A 58 4.13 -0.46 -10.08
CA PHE A 58 4.17 -1.41 -8.98
C PHE A 58 2.85 -2.18 -8.85
N TRP A 59 2.95 -3.51 -8.89
CA TRP A 59 1.81 -4.40 -8.67
C TRP A 59 1.86 -4.97 -7.24
N SER A 60 0.81 -4.74 -6.46
CA SER A 60 0.63 -5.40 -5.16
C SER A 60 -0.55 -6.37 -5.23
N PHE A 61 -0.35 -7.59 -4.74
CA PHE A 61 -1.44 -8.55 -4.60
C PHE A 61 -2.29 -8.15 -3.39
N VAL A 62 -3.46 -7.56 -3.64
CA VAL A 62 -4.44 -7.27 -2.60
C VAL A 62 -5.44 -8.43 -2.56
N GLN A 63 -5.46 -9.18 -1.45
CA GLN A 63 -6.48 -10.21 -1.26
C GLN A 63 -7.88 -9.58 -1.38
N LYS A 64 -8.73 -10.16 -2.24
CA LYS A 64 -10.14 -9.78 -2.33
C LYS A 64 -10.82 -10.16 -1.03
N LYS A 65 -11.48 -9.21 -0.37
CA LYS A 65 -12.36 -9.49 0.77
C LYS A 65 -13.39 -10.52 0.30
N GLN A 66 -13.42 -11.71 0.91
CA GLN A 66 -14.54 -12.63 0.71
C GLN A 66 -15.81 -11.93 1.18
N VAL A 67 -16.66 -11.53 0.23
CA VAL A 67 -18.01 -11.09 0.53
C VAL A 67 -18.77 -12.36 0.92
N ARG A 68 -18.99 -12.58 2.22
CA ARG A 68 -20.03 -13.52 2.64
C ARG A 68 -21.36 -12.91 2.22
N ASN A 69 -22.09 -13.62 1.35
CA ASN A 69 -23.40 -13.22 0.83
C ASN A 69 -24.28 -12.62 1.93
N SER A 70 -24.36 -11.28 1.96
CA SER A 70 -25.28 -10.52 2.78
C SER A 70 -25.76 -9.34 1.93
N GLY A 71 -26.60 -9.67 0.95
CA GLY A 71 -27.71 -8.85 0.44
C GLY A 71 -27.53 -7.37 0.11
N ILE A 72 -26.31 -6.81 -0.01
CA ILE A 72 -26.12 -5.38 -0.34
C ILE A 72 -25.08 -5.28 -1.46
N SER A 73 -25.56 -4.90 -2.64
CA SER A 73 -24.76 -4.67 -3.84
C SER A 73 -23.96 -3.37 -3.73
N PRO A 74 -22.62 -3.38 -3.82
CA PRO A 74 -21.88 -2.18 -4.09
C PRO A 74 -21.75 -2.03 -5.62
N GLU A 75 -22.53 -1.09 -6.15
CA GLU A 75 -22.33 -0.52 -7.47
C GLU A 75 -20.94 0.13 -7.55
N CYS A 76 -20.00 -0.59 -8.16
CA CYS A 76 -18.84 -0.06 -8.87
C CYS A 76 -18.12 -1.24 -9.55
N LYS A 77 -18.68 -1.74 -10.65
CA LYS A 77 -17.96 -2.63 -11.57
C LYS A 77 -17.15 -1.77 -12.55
N THR A 78 -15.91 -1.43 -12.21
CA THR A 78 -14.94 -0.95 -13.19
C THR A 78 -14.43 -2.14 -14.03
N HIS A 79 -15.11 -2.34 -15.17
CA HIS A 79 -14.64 -2.88 -16.44
C HIS A 79 -13.37 -3.76 -16.40
N SER A 80 -13.57 -5.06 -16.19
CA SER A 80 -12.57 -6.08 -16.50
C SER A 80 -12.51 -6.27 -18.01
N ARG A 81 -11.36 -5.98 -18.62
CA ARG A 81 -11.08 -6.20 -20.05
C ARG A 81 -11.40 -7.65 -20.45
N HIS A 82 -12.14 -7.81 -21.55
CA HIS A 82 -12.33 -9.07 -22.26
C HIS A 82 -10.97 -9.67 -22.65
N LYS A 83 -10.70 -10.90 -22.22
CA LYS A 83 -9.80 -11.80 -22.96
C LYS A 83 -10.68 -12.74 -23.77
N ASN A 84 -10.79 -12.46 -25.07
CA ASN A 84 -11.30 -13.43 -26.03
C ASN A 84 -10.22 -14.50 -26.23
N THR A 85 -10.53 -15.72 -25.82
CA THR A 85 -9.82 -16.91 -26.28
C THR A 85 -10.71 -17.54 -27.35
N LEU A 86 -10.34 -17.37 -28.62
CA LEU A 86 -10.85 -18.21 -29.70
C LEU A 86 -10.05 -19.53 -29.69
N ARG A 87 -10.78 -20.60 -29.97
CA ARG A 87 -10.33 -22.00 -30.04
C ARG A 87 -9.10 -22.21 -30.90
#